data_AF-A0A1J4PZZ6-F1
#
_entry.id   AF-A0A1J4PZZ6-F1
#
_cell.length_a   1.000
_cell.length_b   1.000
_cell.length_c   1.000
_cell.angle_alpha   90.00
_cell.angle_beta   90.00
_cell.angle_gamma   90.00
#
_symmetry.space_group_name_H-M   'P 1'
#
loop_
_entity.id
_entity.type
_entity.pdbx_description
1 polymer ?
#
loop_
_entity_poly.entity_id
_entity_poly.type
_entity_poly.pdbx_seq_one_letter_code
_entity_poly.pdbx_strand_id
1 'polypeptide(L)'
;MAEPVVVGVDGSPSSLEAVGAAAREAALRGTGLRLVHAFGWPSIRPPPGVPPWTPAAAGVRELVDGTLVKAEQRAREVTPHLEITREVTVGEPLMVLEIESRTACLVVVGSRGLGAFGSLLLGSTAVHLAAHGRCPVLVVRGGPNPTGPVLLAVDGSPAGEKAVEFAFAEAAMRNAGLLALHVWNTWSERAYEGPGDPLNVVVDIERLRAAEQQLLDETLSPWQTRYPQVAVERRLVRSRIRTALIDASHDAQLVVAGARGRGGFTGLLLGSVSQALLHHAHCPVAVVRGEE
;
A
#
# COMPACT_ATOMS: atom_id res chain seq x y z
N MET A 1 -18.75 15.69 2.72
CA MET A 1 -18.65 14.38 3.38
C MET A 1 -17.18 14.01 3.45
N ALA A 2 -16.74 13.32 4.50
CA ALA A 2 -15.36 12.81 4.54
C ALA A 2 -15.13 11.84 3.38
N GLU A 3 -13.92 11.83 2.81
CA GLU A 3 -13.56 10.88 1.77
C GLU A 3 -13.63 9.45 2.33
N PRO A 4 -14.29 8.49 1.64
CA PRO A 4 -14.43 7.14 2.13
C PRO A 4 -13.13 6.33 1.99
N VAL A 5 -13.05 5.23 2.74
CA VAL A 5 -12.15 4.13 2.39
C VAL A 5 -12.79 3.33 1.27
N VAL A 6 -12.07 3.13 0.17
CA VAL A 6 -12.53 2.31 -0.97
C VAL A 6 -11.88 0.94 -0.90
N VAL A 7 -12.62 -0.12 -1.18
CA VAL A 7 -12.06 -1.48 -1.33
C VAL A 7 -12.52 -2.13 -2.62
N GLY A 8 -11.56 -2.68 -3.37
CA GLY A 8 -11.82 -3.48 -4.56
C GLY A 8 -12.27 -4.89 -4.18
N VAL A 9 -13.41 -5.33 -4.72
CA VAL A 9 -14.00 -6.64 -4.46
C VAL A 9 -14.07 -7.43 -5.76
N ASP A 10 -13.48 -8.62 -5.80
CA ASP A 10 -13.58 -9.55 -6.93
C ASP A 10 -14.14 -10.92 -6.53
N GLY A 11 -14.50 -11.11 -5.26
CA GLY A 11 -15.03 -12.37 -4.73
C GLY A 11 -13.96 -13.40 -4.36
N SER A 12 -12.67 -13.11 -4.59
CA SER A 12 -11.57 -13.95 -4.12
C SER A 12 -11.44 -13.91 -2.59
N PRO A 13 -10.84 -14.95 -1.96
CA PRO A 13 -10.56 -14.93 -0.52
C PRO A 13 -9.72 -13.71 -0.09
N SER A 14 -8.74 -13.31 -0.91
CA SER A 14 -7.89 -12.15 -0.63
C SER A 14 -8.68 -10.83 -0.68
N SER A 15 -9.68 -10.71 -1.57
CA SER A 15 -10.58 -9.55 -1.56
C SER A 15 -11.46 -9.49 -0.31
N LEU A 16 -11.93 -10.62 0.21
CA LEU A 16 -12.70 -10.66 1.47
C LEU A 16 -11.85 -10.33 2.69
N GLU A 17 -10.60 -10.76 2.73
CA GLU A 17 -9.61 -10.31 3.72
C GLU A 17 -9.40 -8.79 3.62
N ALA A 18 -9.29 -8.27 2.40
CA ALA A 18 -9.16 -6.84 2.15
C ALA A 18 -10.39 -6.05 2.61
N VAL A 19 -11.60 -6.57 2.42
CA VAL A 19 -12.82 -5.95 2.95
C VAL A 19 -12.81 -5.88 4.47
N GLY A 20 -12.40 -6.95 5.14
CA GLY A 20 -12.27 -6.94 6.60
C GLY A 20 -11.24 -5.92 7.09
N ALA A 21 -10.12 -5.77 6.39
CA ALA A 21 -9.13 -4.73 6.70
C ALA A 21 -9.68 -3.33 6.45
N ALA A 22 -10.28 -3.08 5.27
CA ALA A 22 -10.86 -1.80 4.90
C ALA A 22 -11.95 -1.34 5.87
N ALA A 23 -12.76 -2.27 6.40
CA ALA A 23 -13.75 -1.96 7.43
C ALA A 23 -13.12 -1.47 8.74
N ARG A 24 -11.97 -2.03 9.15
CA ARG A 24 -11.20 -1.53 10.31
C ARG A 24 -10.59 -0.16 10.01
N GLU A 25 -10.03 0.01 8.82
CA GLU A 25 -9.44 1.29 8.41
C GLU A 25 -10.47 2.42 8.37
N ALA A 26 -11.66 2.15 7.84
CA ALA A 26 -12.76 3.11 7.79
C ALA A 26 -13.23 3.49 9.21
N ALA A 27 -13.36 2.50 10.10
CA ALA A 27 -13.71 2.71 11.50
C ALA A 27 -12.65 3.55 12.24
N LEU A 28 -11.36 3.24 12.05
CA LEU A 28 -10.25 3.99 12.64
C LEU A 28 -10.24 5.47 12.22
N ARG A 29 -10.65 5.75 10.97
CA ARG A 29 -10.71 7.11 10.41
C ARG A 29 -12.05 7.82 10.66
N GLY A 30 -13.05 7.12 11.21
CA GLY A 30 -14.40 7.66 11.38
C GLY A 30 -15.08 8.03 10.05
N THR A 31 -14.79 7.29 8.97
CA THR A 31 -15.37 7.51 7.63
C THR A 31 -16.15 6.27 7.16
N GLY A 32 -16.89 6.42 6.05
CA GLY A 32 -17.62 5.31 5.41
C GLY A 32 -16.71 4.37 4.61
N LEU A 33 -17.22 3.18 4.33
CA LEU A 33 -16.59 2.17 3.47
C LEU A 33 -17.36 2.05 2.15
N ARG A 34 -16.65 2.18 1.03
CA ARG A 34 -17.18 1.93 -0.31
C ARG A 34 -16.64 0.61 -0.86
N LEU A 35 -17.55 -0.34 -1.10
CA LEU A 35 -17.26 -1.61 -1.76
C LEU A 35 -17.41 -1.41 -3.28
N VAL A 36 -16.32 -1.56 -4.02
CA VAL A 36 -16.31 -1.37 -5.48
C VAL A 36 -16.05 -2.71 -6.16
N HIS A 37 -17.04 -3.18 -6.92
CA HIS A 37 -16.89 -4.32 -7.82
C HIS A 37 -16.87 -3.81 -9.26
N ALA A 38 -15.71 -3.93 -9.90
CA ALA A 38 -15.56 -3.64 -11.32
C ALA A 38 -15.68 -4.93 -12.11
N PHE A 39 -16.50 -4.92 -13.16
CA PHE A 39 -16.57 -6.03 -14.10
C PHE A 39 -16.31 -5.52 -15.52
N GLY A 40 -15.26 -6.06 -16.14
CA GLY A 40 -14.98 -5.87 -17.55
C GLY A 40 -15.73 -6.93 -18.34
N TRP A 41 -16.56 -6.52 -19.30
CA TRP A 41 -16.97 -7.45 -20.35
C TRP A 41 -15.72 -7.67 -21.22
N PRO A 42 -15.20 -8.91 -21.36
CA PRO A 42 -14.07 -9.13 -22.23
C PRO A 42 -14.47 -8.71 -23.64
N SER A 43 -13.56 -8.03 -24.32
CA SER A 43 -13.64 -7.63 -25.73
C SER A 43 -13.90 -8.82 -26.65
N ILE A 44 -15.13 -9.31 -26.68
CA ILE A 44 -15.60 -10.39 -27.54
C ILE A 44 -16.78 -9.78 -28.28
N ARG A 45 -16.65 -9.64 -29.60
CA ARG A 45 -17.81 -9.43 -30.47
C ARG A 45 -18.88 -10.43 -30.03
N PRO A 46 -20.07 -9.98 -29.59
CA PRO A 46 -21.11 -10.93 -29.19
C PRO A 46 -21.28 -11.97 -30.32
N PRO A 47 -21.45 -13.26 -29.99
CA PRO A 47 -21.77 -14.26 -31.00
C PRO A 47 -22.92 -13.75 -31.87
N PRO A 48 -22.89 -13.99 -33.19
CA PRO A 48 -23.97 -13.53 -34.07
C PRO A 48 -25.32 -14.02 -33.51
N GLY A 49 -26.23 -13.09 -33.24
CA GLY A 49 -27.56 -13.38 -32.68
C GLY A 49 -27.76 -13.03 -31.20
N VAL A 50 -26.72 -12.61 -30.47
CA VAL A 50 -26.88 -12.08 -29.09
C VAL A 50 -27.06 -10.56 -29.16
N PRO A 51 -28.17 -9.99 -28.65
CA PRO A 51 -28.36 -8.55 -28.59
C PRO A 51 -27.23 -7.90 -27.79
N PRO A 52 -26.68 -6.75 -28.24
CA PRO A 52 -25.55 -6.08 -27.60
C PRO A 52 -25.84 -5.59 -26.17
N TRP A 53 -27.11 -5.57 -25.77
CA TRP A 53 -27.56 -5.19 -24.43
C TRP A 53 -28.66 -6.14 -23.95
N THR A 54 -28.29 -7.08 -23.08
CA THR A 54 -29.22 -7.63 -22.10
C THR A 54 -28.54 -7.63 -20.72
N PRO A 55 -29.04 -6.83 -19.75
CA PRO A 55 -28.70 -6.95 -18.33
C PRO A 55 -29.12 -8.30 -17.70
N ALA A 56 -29.57 -9.24 -18.54
CA ALA A 56 -30.32 -10.44 -18.22
C ALA A 56 -29.63 -11.72 -18.69
N ALA A 57 -28.29 -11.73 -18.75
CA ALA A 57 -27.61 -12.98 -18.38
C ALA A 57 -27.89 -13.16 -16.89
N ALA A 58 -29.03 -13.78 -16.54
CA ALA A 58 -29.62 -13.80 -15.20
C ALA A 58 -28.62 -14.15 -14.08
N GLY A 59 -27.56 -14.91 -14.39
CA GLY A 59 -26.51 -15.25 -13.44
C GLY A 59 -25.44 -14.18 -13.18
N VAL A 60 -25.20 -13.19 -14.06
CA VAL A 60 -24.12 -12.19 -13.85
C VAL A 60 -24.52 -11.22 -12.74
N ARG A 61 -25.75 -10.71 -12.77
CA ARG A 61 -26.25 -9.81 -11.72
C ARG A 61 -26.34 -10.53 -10.38
N GLU A 62 -26.84 -11.77 -10.36
CA GLU A 62 -26.88 -12.59 -9.15
C GLU A 62 -25.49 -12.91 -8.60
N LEU A 63 -24.50 -13.16 -9.46
CA LEU A 63 -23.11 -13.40 -9.05
C LEU A 63 -22.45 -12.14 -8.48
N VAL A 64 -22.67 -10.99 -9.13
CA VAL A 64 -22.18 -9.67 -8.67
C VAL A 64 -22.83 -9.29 -7.34
N ASP A 65 -24.16 -9.40 -7.25
CA ASP A 65 -24.91 -9.14 -6.02
C ASP A 65 -24.47 -10.10 -4.91
N GLY A 66 -24.30 -11.39 -5.21
CA GLY A 66 -23.79 -12.38 -4.26
C GLY A 66 -22.37 -12.08 -3.76
N THR A 67 -21.50 -11.54 -4.64
CA THR A 67 -20.13 -11.13 -4.28
C THR A 67 -20.16 -9.94 -3.32
N LEU A 68 -20.94 -8.91 -3.62
CA LEU A 68 -21.06 -7.73 -2.77
C LEU A 68 -21.81 -8.00 -1.46
N VAL A 69 -22.80 -8.90 -1.46
CA VAL A 69 -23.47 -9.35 -0.24
C VAL A 69 -22.48 -10.02 0.71
N LYS A 70 -21.63 -10.92 0.21
CA LYS A 70 -20.57 -11.56 1.03
C LYS A 70 -19.56 -10.53 1.54
N ALA A 71 -19.17 -9.57 0.71
CA ALA A 71 -18.28 -8.49 1.11
C ALA A 71 -18.91 -7.61 2.20
N GLU A 72 -20.16 -7.18 2.05
CA GLU A 72 -20.83 -6.39 3.09
C GLU A 72 -20.99 -7.19 4.39
N GLN A 73 -21.38 -8.46 4.31
CA GLN A 73 -21.46 -9.31 5.48
C GLN A 73 -20.10 -9.36 6.20
N ARG A 74 -19.01 -9.54 5.45
CA ARG A 74 -17.66 -9.55 6.00
C ARG A 74 -17.28 -8.21 6.66
N ALA A 75 -17.66 -7.09 6.06
CA ALA A 75 -17.43 -5.77 6.66
C ALA A 75 -18.23 -5.59 7.96
N ARG A 76 -19.50 -6.02 7.99
CA ARG A 76 -20.38 -5.92 9.17
C ARG A 76 -19.97 -6.85 10.31
N GLU A 77 -19.41 -8.02 10.02
CA GLU A 77 -18.81 -8.90 11.04
C GLU A 77 -17.68 -8.22 11.82
N VAL A 78 -16.92 -7.36 11.13
CA VAL A 78 -15.78 -6.65 11.71
C VAL A 78 -16.24 -5.34 12.38
N THR A 79 -17.12 -4.58 11.72
CA THR A 79 -17.62 -3.29 12.19
C THR A 79 -19.13 -3.18 11.92
N PRO A 80 -20.01 -3.56 12.89
CA PRO A 80 -21.45 -3.67 12.65
C PRO A 80 -22.16 -2.37 12.25
N HIS A 81 -21.69 -1.24 12.78
CA HIS A 81 -22.32 0.07 12.62
C HIS A 81 -21.68 0.93 11.52
N LEU A 82 -20.78 0.37 10.71
CA LEU A 82 -20.10 1.09 9.65
C LEU A 82 -21.09 1.48 8.55
N GLU A 83 -21.00 2.72 8.07
CA GLU A 83 -21.69 3.15 6.85
C GLU A 83 -21.01 2.47 5.65
N ILE A 84 -21.78 1.66 4.91
CA ILE A 84 -21.28 0.89 3.77
C ILE A 84 -22.07 1.26 2.53
N THR A 85 -21.37 1.69 1.48
CA THR A 85 -21.95 1.91 0.15
C THR A 85 -21.44 0.85 -0.82
N ARG A 86 -22.32 0.31 -1.65
CA ARG A 86 -21.97 -0.65 -2.71
C ARG A 86 -21.97 0.04 -4.06
N GLU A 87 -20.92 -0.19 -4.84
CA GLU A 87 -20.79 0.33 -6.19
C GLU A 87 -20.39 -0.78 -7.15
N VAL A 88 -21.15 -0.89 -8.23
CA VAL A 88 -20.91 -1.85 -9.33
C VAL A 88 -20.64 -1.03 -10.57
N THR A 89 -19.42 -1.16 -11.10
CA THR A 89 -18.96 -0.33 -12.22
C THR A 89 -18.58 -1.22 -13.40
N VAL A 90 -19.12 -0.90 -14.57
CA VAL A 90 -18.72 -1.53 -15.83
C VAL A 90 -17.36 -0.95 -16.24
N GLY A 91 -16.34 -1.79 -16.35
CA GLY A 91 -15.02 -1.34 -16.78
C GLY A 91 -13.89 -2.24 -16.32
N GLU A 92 -12.69 -1.95 -16.81
CA GLU A 92 -11.47 -2.62 -16.39
C GLU A 92 -11.16 -2.27 -14.92
N PRO A 93 -11.02 -3.27 -14.02
CA PRO A 93 -10.82 -3.03 -12.58
C PRO A 93 -9.67 -2.09 -12.23
N LEU A 94 -8.58 -2.14 -13.00
CA LEU A 94 -7.43 -1.25 -12.82
C LEU A 94 -7.82 0.22 -12.97
N MET A 95 -8.57 0.54 -14.02
CA MET A 95 -8.99 1.91 -14.33
C MET A 95 -10.06 2.40 -13.36
N VAL A 96 -11.04 1.54 -13.03
CA VAL A 96 -12.10 1.88 -12.09
C VAL A 96 -11.50 2.26 -10.74
N LEU A 97 -10.66 1.40 -10.17
CA LEU A 97 -10.09 1.67 -8.84
C LEU A 97 -9.08 2.83 -8.85
N GLU A 98 -8.38 3.07 -9.96
CA GLU A 98 -7.54 4.27 -10.11
C GLU A 98 -8.39 5.55 -10.09
N ILE A 99 -9.55 5.55 -10.77
CA ILE A 99 -10.47 6.68 -10.74
C ILE A 99 -11.03 6.88 -9.34
N GLU A 100 -11.48 5.81 -8.67
CA GLU A 100 -11.99 5.87 -7.29
C GLU A 100 -10.95 6.45 -6.31
N SER A 101 -9.66 6.15 -6.54
CA SER A 101 -8.56 6.66 -5.70
C SER A 101 -8.43 8.20 -5.68
N ARG A 102 -9.09 8.92 -6.60
CA ARG A 102 -9.11 10.39 -6.64
C ARG A 102 -10.02 11.01 -5.58
N THR A 103 -10.96 10.22 -5.07
CA THR A 103 -11.99 10.69 -4.11
C THR A 103 -12.00 9.85 -2.83
N ALA A 104 -10.98 9.01 -2.64
CA ALA A 104 -10.83 8.14 -1.49
C ALA A 104 -9.69 8.63 -0.61
N CYS A 105 -9.84 8.52 0.71
CA CYS A 105 -8.73 8.78 1.62
C CYS A 105 -7.74 7.60 1.67
N LEU A 106 -8.20 6.41 1.27
CA LEU A 106 -7.42 5.17 1.21
C LEU A 106 -8.10 4.20 0.24
N VAL A 107 -7.33 3.58 -0.65
CA VAL A 107 -7.79 2.41 -1.43
C VAL A 107 -7.18 1.15 -0.87
N VAL A 108 -8.01 0.14 -0.63
CA VAL A 108 -7.62 -1.17 -0.09
C VAL A 108 -7.85 -2.25 -1.14
N VAL A 109 -6.88 -3.12 -1.34
CA VAL A 109 -7.01 -4.27 -2.24
C VAL A 109 -6.33 -5.50 -1.64
N GLY A 110 -6.81 -6.68 -2.04
CA GLY A 110 -6.13 -7.94 -1.77
C GLY A 110 -4.79 -8.01 -2.50
N SER A 111 -3.84 -8.77 -1.98
CA SER A 111 -2.60 -9.08 -2.71
C SER A 111 -2.81 -9.97 -3.92
N ARG A 112 -3.95 -10.66 -4.02
CA ARG A 112 -4.28 -11.58 -5.11
C ARG A 112 -5.74 -11.44 -5.54
N GLY A 113 -6.02 -11.80 -6.79
CA GLY A 113 -7.37 -11.88 -7.34
C GLY A 113 -7.65 -13.24 -7.97
N LEU A 114 -8.82 -13.38 -8.59
CA LEU A 114 -9.29 -14.66 -9.17
C LEU A 114 -8.38 -15.26 -10.26
N GLY A 115 -7.59 -14.45 -10.96
CA GLY A 115 -6.70 -14.88 -12.05
C GLY A 115 -5.28 -15.27 -11.65
N ALA A 116 -4.90 -15.14 -10.37
CA ALA A 116 -3.54 -15.44 -9.90
C ALA A 116 -3.33 -16.96 -9.74
N PHE A 117 -3.01 -17.64 -10.85
CA PHE A 117 -2.57 -19.04 -10.82
C PHE A 117 -1.12 -19.12 -10.28
N GLY A 118 -0.97 -19.47 -9.01
CA GLY A 118 0.33 -19.72 -8.36
C GLY A 118 0.50 -18.95 -7.05
N SER A 119 1.17 -19.58 -6.08
CA SER A 119 1.36 -19.07 -4.70
C SER A 119 2.29 -17.85 -4.57
N LEU A 120 2.79 -17.28 -5.68
CA LEU A 120 3.87 -16.28 -5.68
C LEU A 120 3.56 -14.98 -6.47
N LEU A 121 2.44 -14.89 -7.20
CA LEU A 121 2.16 -13.73 -8.05
C LEU A 121 1.27 -12.70 -7.33
N LEU A 122 1.79 -11.48 -7.21
CA LEU A 122 1.03 -10.30 -6.77
C LEU A 122 0.03 -9.90 -7.85
N GLY A 123 -1.19 -9.55 -7.46
CA GLY A 123 -2.25 -9.14 -8.40
C GLY A 123 -1.89 -7.87 -9.17
N SER A 124 -2.25 -7.83 -10.46
CA SER A 124 -2.04 -6.67 -11.34
C SER A 124 -2.69 -5.40 -10.78
N THR A 125 -3.86 -5.51 -10.13
CA THR A 125 -4.56 -4.41 -9.48
C THR A 125 -3.76 -3.76 -8.36
N ALA A 126 -3.13 -4.57 -7.50
CA ALA A 126 -2.32 -4.05 -6.40
C ALA A 126 -1.08 -3.31 -6.91
N VAL A 127 -0.40 -3.86 -7.92
CA VAL A 127 0.78 -3.22 -8.54
C VAL A 127 0.38 -1.92 -9.25
N HIS A 128 -0.71 -1.96 -10.03
CA HIS A 128 -1.18 -0.79 -10.78
C HIS A 128 -1.56 0.36 -9.86
N LEU A 129 -2.32 0.09 -8.80
CA LEU A 129 -2.73 1.10 -7.83
C LEU A 129 -1.55 1.67 -7.05
N ALA A 130 -0.60 0.83 -6.62
CA ALA A 130 0.62 1.33 -5.99
C ALA A 130 1.42 2.27 -6.92
N ALA A 131 1.37 2.03 -8.23
CA ALA A 131 2.05 2.81 -9.26
C ALA A 131 1.25 4.03 -9.79
N HIS A 132 -0.08 4.07 -9.68
CA HIS A 132 -0.90 5.11 -10.34
C HIS A 132 -1.99 5.73 -9.46
N GLY A 133 -2.26 5.14 -8.29
CA GLY A 133 -3.28 5.61 -7.35
C GLY A 133 -3.03 7.05 -6.92
N ARG A 134 -4.12 7.77 -6.63
CA ARG A 134 -4.09 9.20 -6.26
C ARG A 134 -4.21 9.44 -4.76
N CYS A 135 -4.38 8.38 -3.99
CA CYS A 135 -4.34 8.36 -2.53
C CYS A 135 -3.42 7.21 -2.07
N PRO A 136 -3.13 7.08 -0.75
CA PRO A 136 -2.48 5.90 -0.20
C PRO A 136 -3.19 4.60 -0.62
N VAL A 137 -2.42 3.56 -0.90
CA VAL A 137 -2.92 2.23 -1.29
C VAL A 137 -2.47 1.19 -0.28
N LEU A 138 -3.41 0.54 0.38
CA LEU A 138 -3.17 -0.55 1.31
C LEU A 138 -3.37 -1.90 0.62
N VAL A 139 -2.30 -2.67 0.51
CA VAL A 139 -2.33 -4.04 -0.02
C VAL A 139 -2.34 -5.03 1.13
N VAL A 140 -3.42 -5.79 1.22
CA VAL A 140 -3.66 -6.74 2.31
C VAL A 140 -3.02 -8.07 1.99
N ARG A 141 -2.07 -8.45 2.85
CA ARG A 141 -1.31 -9.69 2.79
C ARG A 141 -0.75 -10.07 4.15
N GLY A 142 -0.35 -11.33 4.25
CA GLY A 142 0.32 -11.85 5.43
C GLY A 142 -0.59 -11.89 6.67
N GLY A 143 0.02 -12.12 7.82
CA GLY A 143 -0.65 -12.15 9.12
C GLY A 143 -0.07 -11.04 9.98
N PRO A 144 -0.69 -9.85 10.07
CA PRO A 144 -0.16 -8.77 10.87
C PRO A 144 -0.08 -9.17 12.34
N ASN A 145 1.00 -8.78 13.02
CA ASN A 145 1.05 -8.81 14.48
C ASN A 145 0.21 -7.64 15.03
N PRO A 146 -0.99 -7.84 15.61
CA PRO A 146 -1.89 -6.73 15.93
C PRO A 146 -1.36 -5.76 16.98
N THR A 147 -0.40 -6.20 17.81
CA THR A 147 0.26 -5.39 18.84
C THR A 147 1.62 -4.85 18.39
N GLY A 148 2.05 -5.19 17.17
CA GLY A 148 3.30 -4.73 16.58
C GLY A 148 3.29 -3.24 16.24
N PRO A 149 4.46 -2.62 16.00
CA PRO A 149 4.52 -1.23 15.57
C PRO A 149 4.04 -1.06 14.12
N VAL A 150 3.79 0.19 13.74
CA VAL A 150 3.81 0.59 12.33
C VAL A 150 5.27 0.68 11.89
N LEU A 151 5.66 -0.05 10.85
CA LEU A 151 7.01 -0.02 10.28
C LEU A 151 7.05 0.99 9.14
N LEU A 152 7.85 2.05 9.27
CA LEU A 152 8.09 3.02 8.21
C LEU A 152 9.44 2.75 7.55
N ALA A 153 9.42 2.53 6.24
CA ALA A 153 10.64 2.51 5.41
C ALA A 153 11.07 3.95 5.13
N VAL A 154 12.17 4.39 5.75
CA VAL A 154 12.70 5.74 5.56
C VAL A 154 13.84 5.72 4.56
N ASP A 155 13.78 6.63 3.59
CA ASP A 155 14.87 6.87 2.65
C ASP A 155 15.28 8.35 2.56
N GLY A 156 14.60 9.25 3.27
CA GLY A 156 14.84 10.69 3.27
C GLY A 156 14.78 11.35 1.88
N SER A 157 14.08 10.72 0.92
CA SER A 157 13.76 11.36 -0.35
C SER A 157 12.55 12.30 -0.16
N PRO A 158 12.46 13.42 -0.91
CA PRO A 158 11.28 14.27 -0.87
C PRO A 158 9.99 13.51 -1.23
N ALA A 159 10.07 12.55 -2.16
CA ALA A 159 8.94 11.70 -2.54
C ALA A 159 8.42 10.82 -1.38
N GLY A 160 9.25 10.56 -0.38
CA GLY A 160 8.92 9.79 0.82
C GLY A 160 8.23 10.60 1.92
N GLU A 161 8.19 11.93 1.84
CA GLU A 161 7.66 12.78 2.92
C GLU A 161 6.19 12.47 3.26
N LYS A 162 5.34 12.28 2.24
CA LYS A 162 3.94 11.86 2.45
C LYS A 162 3.84 10.47 3.09
N ALA A 163 4.79 9.58 2.85
CA ALA A 163 4.82 8.27 3.51
C ALA A 163 5.15 8.41 5.00
N VAL A 164 6.02 9.35 5.36
CA VAL A 164 6.30 9.69 6.76
C VAL A 164 5.03 10.23 7.42
N GLU A 165 4.38 11.24 6.83
CA GLU A 165 3.12 11.80 7.34
C GLU A 165 2.08 10.70 7.60
N PHE A 166 1.85 9.86 6.59
CA PHE A 166 0.90 8.77 6.66
C PHE A 166 1.24 7.79 7.77
N ALA A 167 2.51 7.39 7.92
CA ALA A 167 2.92 6.45 8.96
C ALA A 167 2.72 6.99 10.38
N PHE A 168 2.98 8.28 10.61
CA PHE A 168 2.70 8.92 11.90
C PHE A 168 1.19 8.99 12.17
N ALA A 169 0.39 9.35 11.17
CA ALA A 169 -1.07 9.35 11.29
C ALA A 169 -1.62 7.95 11.60
N GLU A 170 -1.12 6.91 10.92
CA GLU A 170 -1.47 5.51 11.20
C GLU A 170 -1.12 5.09 12.63
N ALA A 171 0.12 5.36 13.06
CA ALA A 171 0.56 5.01 14.41
C ALA A 171 -0.29 5.70 15.48
N ALA A 172 -0.64 6.97 15.27
CA ALA A 172 -1.52 7.72 16.15
C ALA A 172 -2.95 7.13 16.19
N MET A 173 -3.57 6.86 15.04
CA MET A 173 -4.93 6.29 14.97
C MET A 173 -5.00 4.90 15.63
N ARG A 174 -3.92 4.11 15.51
CA ARG A 174 -3.82 2.75 16.06
C ARG A 174 -3.39 2.72 17.53
N ASN A 175 -3.02 3.87 18.11
CA ASN A 175 -2.35 3.95 19.41
C ASN A 175 -1.16 2.98 19.51
N ALA A 176 -0.33 2.96 18.46
CA ALA A 176 0.80 2.04 18.30
C ALA A 176 2.13 2.79 18.22
N GLY A 177 3.23 2.10 18.53
CA GLY A 177 4.57 2.62 18.28
C GLY A 177 4.87 2.69 16.78
N LEU A 178 5.83 3.56 16.42
CA LEU A 178 6.34 3.69 15.06
C LEU A 178 7.81 3.25 15.04
N LEU A 179 8.12 2.22 14.27
CA LEU A 179 9.50 1.81 13.97
C LEU A 179 9.92 2.44 12.64
N ALA A 180 10.75 3.46 12.68
CA ALA A 180 11.31 4.09 11.49
C ALA A 180 12.65 3.42 11.14
N LEU A 181 12.63 2.59 10.09
CA LEU A 181 13.78 1.80 9.65
C LEU A 181 14.42 2.46 8.42
N HIS A 182 15.64 2.96 8.61
CA HIS A 182 16.50 3.43 7.53
C HIS A 182 17.60 2.41 7.26
N VAL A 183 17.60 1.84 6.05
CA VAL A 183 18.59 0.85 5.64
C VAL A 183 19.53 1.48 4.62
N TRP A 184 20.82 1.48 4.93
CA TRP A 184 21.86 2.03 4.08
C TRP A 184 22.88 0.95 3.70
N ASN A 185 23.63 1.19 2.63
CA ASN A 185 24.74 0.34 2.24
C ASN A 185 25.83 1.18 1.54
N THR A 186 26.99 0.57 1.33
CA THR A 186 28.15 1.23 0.71
C THR A 186 28.14 1.17 -0.82
N TRP A 187 27.15 0.51 -1.41
CA TRP A 187 26.99 0.36 -2.87
C TRP A 187 25.98 1.35 -3.46
N SER A 188 25.19 2.03 -2.62
CA SER A 188 24.26 3.07 -3.03
C SER A 188 24.99 4.38 -3.36
N GLU A 189 24.35 5.20 -4.20
CA GLU A 189 24.78 6.42 -4.91
C GLU A 189 25.59 7.49 -4.13
N ARG A 190 25.87 7.31 -2.83
CA ARG A 190 26.63 8.24 -1.98
C ARG A 190 28.10 7.89 -1.79
N ALA A 191 28.57 6.72 -2.23
CA ALA A 191 29.98 6.37 -2.14
C ALA A 191 30.86 7.08 -3.19
N TYR A 192 30.24 7.70 -4.20
CA TYR A 192 30.90 8.40 -5.29
C TYR A 192 30.29 9.80 -5.41
N GLU A 193 31.01 10.81 -4.96
CA GLU A 193 30.51 12.20 -4.88
C GLU A 193 30.76 12.99 -6.17
N GLY A 194 31.60 12.49 -7.10
CA GLY A 194 31.86 13.19 -8.37
C GLY A 194 32.41 12.36 -9.53
N PRO A 195 32.36 12.90 -10.76
CA PRO A 195 33.04 12.29 -11.91
C PRO A 195 34.55 12.28 -11.67
N GLY A 196 35.15 11.09 -11.55
CA GLY A 196 36.59 10.91 -11.35
C GLY A 196 37.01 10.36 -9.98
N ASP A 197 36.07 10.03 -9.09
CA ASP A 197 36.40 9.32 -7.86
C ASP A 197 37.05 7.96 -8.18
N PRO A 198 38.24 7.66 -7.63
CA PRO A 198 38.90 6.39 -7.91
C PRO A 198 38.07 5.22 -7.39
N LEU A 199 38.03 4.11 -8.13
CA LEU A 199 37.32 2.86 -7.75
C LEU A 199 37.79 2.26 -6.40
N ASN A 200 38.81 2.86 -5.76
CA ASN A 200 39.51 2.40 -4.58
C ASN A 200 39.40 3.37 -3.39
N VAL A 201 38.44 4.31 -3.38
CA VAL A 201 38.22 5.15 -2.18
C VAL A 201 37.88 4.22 -1.01
N VAL A 202 38.72 4.25 0.04
CA VAL A 202 38.36 3.67 1.33
C VAL A 202 37.17 4.48 1.85
N VAL A 203 35.97 3.93 1.71
CA VAL A 203 34.75 4.57 2.21
C VAL A 203 34.87 4.72 3.72
N ASP A 204 34.86 5.96 4.22
CA ASP A 204 34.76 6.24 5.64
C ASP A 204 33.34 5.86 6.11
N ILE A 205 33.23 4.64 6.63
CA ILE A 205 31.98 4.05 7.08
C ILE A 205 31.36 4.84 8.22
N GLU A 206 32.17 5.43 9.10
CA GLU A 206 31.66 6.18 10.25
C GLU A 206 31.10 7.54 9.81
N ARG A 207 31.80 8.24 8.90
CA ARG A 207 31.28 9.47 8.30
C ARG A 207 29.99 9.21 7.52
N LEU A 208 29.93 8.15 6.72
CA LEU A 208 28.71 7.79 5.98
C LEU A 208 27.57 7.44 6.95
N ARG A 209 27.85 6.65 8.00
CA ARG A 209 26.87 6.33 9.04
C ARG A 209 26.33 7.58 9.72
N ALA A 210 27.18 8.54 10.07
CA ALA A 210 26.77 9.79 10.69
C ALA A 210 25.85 10.61 9.77
N ALA A 211 26.16 10.66 8.47
CA ALA A 211 25.31 11.32 7.48
C ALA A 211 23.94 10.65 7.32
N GLU A 212 23.89 9.31 7.29
CA GLU A 212 22.63 8.57 7.21
C GLU A 212 21.80 8.69 8.51
N GLN A 213 22.46 8.76 9.66
CA GLN A 213 21.80 9.02 10.94
C GLN A 213 21.19 10.43 10.97
N GLN A 214 21.96 11.45 10.56
CA GLN A 214 21.48 12.83 10.48
C GLN A 214 20.26 12.94 9.55
N LEU A 215 20.31 12.29 8.39
CA LEU A 215 19.17 12.25 7.47
C LEU A 215 17.92 11.64 8.11
N LEU A 216 18.06 10.52 8.83
CA LEU A 216 16.96 9.90 9.54
C LEU A 216 16.37 10.84 10.61
N ASP A 217 17.24 11.53 11.35
CA ASP A 217 16.82 12.45 12.41
C ASP A 217 16.11 13.68 11.85
N GLU A 218 16.65 14.31 10.82
CA GLU A 218 16.05 15.45 10.13
C GLU A 218 14.70 15.11 9.50
N THR A 219 14.60 13.94 8.88
CA THR A 219 13.34 13.46 8.26
C THR A 219 12.22 13.29 9.28
N LEU A 220 12.53 12.83 10.50
CA LEU A 220 11.51 12.47 11.50
C LEU A 220 11.21 13.58 12.52
N SER A 221 12.14 14.50 12.77
CA SER A 221 12.00 15.51 13.83
C SER A 221 10.77 16.41 13.70
N PRO A 222 10.41 16.93 12.50
CA PRO A 222 9.20 17.73 12.33
C PRO A 222 7.93 16.94 12.69
N TRP A 223 7.89 15.67 12.31
CA TRP A 223 6.74 14.80 12.53
C TRP A 223 6.58 14.37 13.98
N GLN A 224 7.68 14.12 14.69
CA GLN A 224 7.64 13.85 16.14
C GLN A 224 7.09 15.04 16.93
N THR A 225 7.40 16.26 16.49
CA THR A 225 6.84 17.47 17.11
C THR A 225 5.32 17.56 16.87
N ARG A 226 4.86 17.18 15.68
CA ARG A 226 3.42 17.18 15.31
C ARG A 226 2.63 16.04 15.97
N TYR A 227 3.28 14.91 16.26
CA TYR A 227 2.68 13.71 16.84
C TYR A 227 3.41 13.27 18.13
N PRO A 228 3.38 14.09 19.20
CA PRO A 228 4.13 13.81 20.44
C PRO A 228 3.67 12.55 21.17
N GLN A 229 2.47 12.06 20.89
CA GLN A 229 1.91 10.84 21.45
C GLN A 229 2.46 9.55 20.83
N VAL A 230 3.10 9.63 19.65
CA VAL A 230 3.63 8.46 18.95
C VAL A 230 5.03 8.14 19.46
N ALA A 231 5.19 6.98 20.10
CA ALA A 231 6.51 6.49 20.50
C ALA A 231 7.30 6.04 19.26
N VAL A 232 8.32 6.81 18.87
CA VAL A 232 9.14 6.53 17.68
C VAL A 232 10.44 5.84 18.06
N GLU A 233 10.64 4.63 17.54
CA GLU A 233 11.94 3.97 17.51
C GLU A 233 12.63 4.27 16.19
N ARG A 234 13.81 4.91 16.23
CA ARG A 234 14.65 5.15 15.05
C ARG A 234 15.67 4.02 14.93
N ARG A 235 15.70 3.32 13.80
CA ARG A 235 16.64 2.21 13.58
C ARG A 235 17.41 2.39 12.28
N LEU A 236 18.72 2.61 12.42
CA LEU A 236 19.68 2.71 11.31
C LEU A 236 20.40 1.37 11.12
N VAL A 237 20.25 0.74 9.95
CA VAL A 237 20.81 -0.59 9.67
C VAL A 237 21.66 -0.58 8.40
N ARG A 238 22.88 -1.12 8.48
CA ARG A 238 23.70 -1.38 7.29
C ARG A 238 23.42 -2.78 6.75
N SER A 239 22.62 -2.89 5.69
CA SER A 239 22.21 -4.19 5.12
C SER A 239 21.69 -4.07 3.68
N ARG A 240 21.24 -5.19 3.11
CA ARG A 240 20.43 -5.21 1.89
C ARG A 240 19.04 -4.67 2.22
N ILE A 241 18.70 -3.53 1.62
CA ILE A 241 17.48 -2.75 1.91
C ILE A 241 16.22 -3.62 1.92
N ARG A 242 15.99 -4.38 0.85
CA ARG A 242 14.80 -5.23 0.72
C ARG A 242 14.70 -6.29 1.81
N THR A 243 15.79 -7.00 2.07
CA THR A 243 15.83 -8.09 3.06
C THR A 243 15.52 -7.56 4.45
N ALA A 244 16.19 -6.49 4.88
CA ALA A 244 15.99 -5.91 6.20
C ALA A 244 14.54 -5.42 6.42
N LEU A 245 13.91 -4.82 5.40
CA LEU A 245 12.52 -4.37 5.50
C LEU A 245 11.52 -5.53 5.50
N ILE A 246 11.77 -6.58 4.70
CA ILE A 246 10.94 -7.78 4.69
C ILE A 246 11.03 -8.48 6.04
N ASP A 247 12.22 -8.67 6.60
CA ASP A 247 12.41 -9.33 7.89
C ASP A 247 11.72 -8.54 9.02
N ALA A 248 11.90 -7.21 9.04
CA ALA A 248 11.25 -6.35 10.03
C ALA A 248 9.72 -6.33 9.93
N SER A 249 9.15 -6.67 8.77
CA SER A 249 7.69 -6.72 8.59
C SER A 249 7.01 -7.87 9.35
N HIS A 250 7.77 -8.85 9.83
CA HIS A 250 7.26 -9.97 10.62
C HIS A 250 6.61 -9.50 11.93
N ASP A 251 7.25 -8.55 12.60
CA ASP A 251 6.82 -8.08 13.92
C ASP A 251 5.88 -6.87 13.82
N ALA A 252 5.68 -6.32 12.62
CA ALA A 252 4.88 -5.13 12.38
C ALA A 252 3.40 -5.45 12.15
N GLN A 253 2.54 -4.48 12.48
CA GLN A 253 1.12 -4.55 12.13
C GLN A 253 0.80 -3.99 10.74
N LEU A 254 1.68 -3.10 10.25
CA LEU A 254 1.58 -2.41 8.96
C LEU A 254 2.98 -1.97 8.52
N VAL A 255 3.33 -2.18 7.26
CA VAL A 255 4.48 -1.50 6.62
C VAL A 255 4.00 -0.30 5.83
N VAL A 256 4.67 0.84 5.97
CA VAL A 256 4.46 2.04 5.16
C VAL A 256 5.71 2.33 4.37
N ALA A 257 5.56 2.52 3.06
CA ALA A 257 6.65 2.88 2.16
C ALA A 257 6.19 3.92 1.12
N GLY A 258 7.11 4.74 0.66
CA GLY A 258 6.89 5.57 -0.52
C GLY A 258 6.71 4.71 -1.78
N ALA A 259 6.00 5.21 -2.79
CA ALA A 259 5.96 4.55 -4.09
C ALA A 259 7.29 4.65 -4.85
N ARG A 260 8.03 5.74 -4.63
CA ARG A 260 9.39 5.94 -5.14
C ARG A 260 10.32 6.27 -3.99
N GLY A 261 11.62 6.14 -4.24
CA GLY A 261 12.63 6.51 -3.27
C GLY A 261 13.80 7.28 -3.88
N ARG A 262 14.94 7.28 -3.19
CA ARG A 262 16.15 8.03 -3.60
C ARG A 262 16.74 7.63 -4.96
N GLY A 263 16.66 6.35 -5.32
CA GLY A 263 17.30 5.80 -6.52
C GLY A 263 16.31 5.21 -7.53
N GLY A 264 16.82 4.89 -8.72
CA GLY A 264 16.07 4.25 -9.80
C GLY A 264 16.05 5.06 -11.10
N PHE A 265 15.50 4.46 -12.16
CA PHE A 265 15.38 5.10 -13.46
C PHE A 265 14.27 6.17 -13.44
N THR A 266 14.61 7.39 -13.87
CA THR A 266 13.64 8.45 -14.13
C THR A 266 12.60 7.93 -15.14
N GLY A 267 11.35 7.74 -14.68
CA GLY A 267 10.26 7.19 -15.49
C GLY A 267 9.62 5.91 -14.95
N LEU A 268 10.21 5.24 -13.95
CA LEU A 268 9.53 4.15 -13.24
C LEU A 268 8.59 4.70 -12.18
N LEU A 269 7.33 4.25 -12.21
CA LEU A 269 6.27 4.75 -11.33
C LEU A 269 6.24 4.07 -9.95
N LEU A 270 6.96 2.96 -9.77
CA LEU A 270 7.06 2.20 -8.53
C LEU A 270 8.50 1.69 -8.31
N GLY A 271 9.04 1.92 -7.12
CA GLY A 271 10.40 1.55 -6.74
C GLY A 271 10.57 0.07 -6.40
N SER A 272 11.79 -0.43 -6.56
CA SER A 272 12.12 -1.85 -6.31
C SER A 272 11.90 -2.29 -4.85
N VAL A 273 12.01 -1.36 -3.89
CA VAL A 273 11.76 -1.64 -2.47
C VAL A 273 10.26 -1.86 -2.23
N SER A 274 9.42 -0.95 -2.72
CA SER A 274 7.96 -1.04 -2.57
C SER A 274 7.41 -2.27 -3.30
N GLN A 275 7.91 -2.57 -4.50
CA GLN A 275 7.60 -3.83 -5.19
C GLN A 275 7.93 -5.04 -4.30
N ALA A 276 9.15 -5.13 -3.76
CA ALA A 276 9.55 -6.26 -2.95
C ALA A 276 8.72 -6.40 -1.67
N LEU A 277 8.35 -5.31 -1.02
CA LEU A 277 7.46 -5.34 0.15
C LEU A 277 6.07 -5.86 -0.24
N LEU A 278 5.49 -5.37 -1.33
CA LEU A 278 4.22 -5.86 -1.83
C LEU A 278 4.24 -7.37 -2.13
N HIS A 279 5.37 -7.90 -2.62
CA HIS A 279 5.56 -9.30 -2.94
C HIS A 279 5.91 -10.20 -1.74
N HIS A 280 6.59 -9.67 -0.72
CA HIS A 280 7.24 -10.52 0.29
C HIS A 280 7.00 -10.14 1.75
N ALA A 281 6.39 -8.99 2.07
CA ALA A 281 6.15 -8.60 3.45
C ALA A 281 5.28 -9.62 4.22
N HIS A 282 5.44 -9.69 5.53
CA HIS A 282 4.69 -10.61 6.40
C HIS A 282 3.40 -9.99 6.96
N CYS A 283 3.17 -8.70 6.72
CA CYS A 283 1.96 -7.96 7.10
C CYS A 283 1.50 -7.03 5.95
N PRO A 284 0.33 -6.35 6.08
CA PRO A 284 -0.16 -5.42 5.09
C PRO A 284 0.83 -4.30 4.77
N VAL A 285 0.78 -3.80 3.53
CA VAL A 285 1.72 -2.78 3.03
C VAL A 285 0.92 -1.59 2.50
N ALA A 286 1.12 -0.42 3.09
CA ALA A 286 0.67 0.86 2.56
C ALA A 286 1.75 1.47 1.67
N VAL A 287 1.41 1.73 0.41
CA VAL A 287 2.23 2.47 -0.53
C VAL A 287 1.66 3.88 -0.67
N VAL A 288 2.49 4.88 -0.38
CA VAL A 288 2.10 6.28 -0.39
C VAL A 288 2.87 7.01 -1.48
N ARG A 289 2.15 7.75 -2.32
CA ARG A 289 2.76 8.56 -3.38
C ARG A 289 2.92 10.00 -2.88
N GLY A 290 4.14 10.54 -3.05
CA GLY A 290 4.39 11.98 -2.98
C GLY A 290 3.72 12.74 -4.12
N GLU A 291 3.60 14.05 -3.99
CA GLU A 291 3.33 14.93 -5.14
C GLU A 291 4.59 15.00 -6.03
N GLU A 292 4.38 15.05 -7.34
CA GLU A 292 5.46 15.28 -8.32
C GLU A 292 5.87 16.75 -8.38
#